data_AF-A0A6L7MB94-F1
#
_entry.id   AF-A0A6L7MB94-F1
#
_cell.length_a   1.000
_cell.length_b   1.000
_cell.length_c   1.000
_cell.angle_alpha   90.00
_cell.angle_beta   90.00
_cell.angle_gamma   90.00
#
_symmetry.space_group_name_H-M   'P 1'
#
loop_
_entity.id
_entity.type
_entity.pdbx_description
1 polymer ?
#
loop_
_entity_poly.entity_id
_entity_poly.type
_entity_poly.pdbx_seq_one_letter_code
_entity_poly.pdbx_strand_id
1 'polypeptide(L)'
;PKFPGLETHHRVLAAKDEQHGCSVHFVTEELDEGPLVLQAKVPVFETDDVHSLIRRVLEKEHMVFPLAIRWFCEGKLYCNDGTVYFNNKVLERPLQLTIAHKTELV
;
A
#
# COMPACT_ATOMS: atom_id res chain seq x y z
N PRO A 1 4.69 8.35 -0.72
CA PRO A 1 5.42 7.08 -1.03
C PRO A 1 6.93 7.38 -1.17
N LYS A 2 7.84 6.38 -1.05
CA LYS A 2 9.30 6.62 -1.21
C LYS A 2 9.67 7.08 -2.63
N PHE A 3 8.92 6.63 -3.63
CA PHE A 3 9.05 7.07 -5.02
C PHE A 3 7.67 7.52 -5.53
N PRO A 4 7.36 8.83 -5.55
CA PRO A 4 6.16 9.33 -6.23
C PRO A 4 6.34 9.32 -7.75
N GLY A 5 5.23 9.24 -8.49
CA GLY A 5 5.21 9.27 -9.96
C GLY A 5 5.45 7.92 -10.66
N LEU A 6 5.85 7.97 -11.93
CA LEU A 6 5.98 6.80 -12.80
C LEU A 6 7.29 6.01 -12.58
N GLU A 7 7.36 4.79 -13.14
CA GLU A 7 8.57 3.93 -13.18
C GLU A 7 9.15 3.55 -11.80
N THR A 8 8.29 3.43 -10.79
CA THR A 8 8.69 3.13 -9.40
C THR A 8 9.49 1.83 -9.28
N HIS A 9 9.13 0.80 -10.04
CA HIS A 9 9.81 -0.51 -10.01
C HIS A 9 11.25 -0.46 -10.54
N HIS A 10 11.48 0.25 -11.65
CA HIS A 10 12.83 0.44 -12.19
C HIS A 10 13.71 1.23 -11.22
N ARG A 11 13.15 2.25 -10.56
CA ARG A 11 13.88 3.08 -9.60
C ARG A 11 14.29 2.31 -8.35
N VAL A 12 13.45 1.40 -7.88
CA VAL A 12 13.74 0.51 -6.73
C VAL A 12 14.89 -0.46 -7.05
N LEU A 13 14.84 -1.11 -8.22
CA LEU A 13 15.90 -2.04 -8.64
C LEU A 13 17.23 -1.30 -8.86
N ALA A 14 17.19 -0.10 -9.47
CA ALA A 14 18.37 0.74 -9.63
C ALA A 14 18.94 1.22 -8.28
N ALA A 15 18.08 1.51 -7.30
CA ALA A 15 18.46 1.93 -5.95
C ALA A 15 18.92 0.76 -5.05
N LYS A 16 18.75 -0.51 -5.47
CA LYS A 16 19.02 -1.71 -4.68
C LYS A 16 18.31 -1.72 -3.32
N ASP A 17 17.09 -1.19 -3.28
CA ASP A 17 16.28 -1.22 -2.07
C ASP A 17 15.86 -2.65 -1.73
N GLU A 18 15.98 -3.04 -0.46
CA GLU A 18 15.57 -4.38 0.02
C GLU A 18 14.04 -4.56 0.10
N GLN A 19 13.29 -3.45 0.08
CA GLN A 19 11.83 -3.43 0.22
C GLN A 19 11.18 -2.50 -0.79
N HIS A 20 10.06 -2.96 -1.35
CA HIS A 20 9.15 -2.16 -2.15
C HIS A 20 7.71 -2.41 -1.69
N GLY A 21 6.71 -1.93 -2.44
CA GLY A 21 5.32 -2.11 -2.07
C GLY A 21 4.37 -1.13 -2.73
N CYS A 22 3.14 -1.13 -2.24
CA CYS A 22 2.06 -0.26 -2.69
C CYS A 22 1.36 0.38 -1.49
N SER A 23 0.66 1.48 -1.76
CA SER A 23 -0.08 2.27 -0.76
C SER A 23 -1.44 2.68 -1.27
N VAL A 24 -2.43 2.66 -0.39
CA VAL A 24 -3.74 3.28 -0.58
C VAL A 24 -3.77 4.58 0.22
N HIS A 25 -4.22 5.66 -0.42
CA HIS A 25 -4.39 6.97 0.21
C HIS A 25 -5.64 7.68 -0.32
N PHE A 26 -6.10 8.70 0.39
CA PHE A 26 -7.09 9.63 -0.14
C PHE A 26 -6.43 10.58 -1.13
N VAL A 27 -7.16 11.00 -2.18
CA VAL A 27 -6.63 11.92 -3.19
C VAL A 27 -6.68 13.36 -2.67
N THR A 28 -5.62 14.12 -2.94
CA THR A 28 -5.49 15.55 -2.69
C THR A 28 -5.10 16.27 -3.98
N GLU A 29 -4.99 17.60 -3.96
CA GLU A 29 -4.48 18.38 -5.09
C GLU A 29 -3.01 18.03 -5.42
N GLU A 30 -2.23 17.71 -4.38
CA GLU A 30 -0.85 17.25 -4.52
C GLU A 30 -0.77 15.79 -4.98
N LEU A 31 0.08 15.54 -5.97
CA LEU A 31 0.26 14.23 -6.61
C LEU A 31 0.83 13.19 -5.63
N ASP A 32 0.11 12.09 -5.42
CA ASP A 32 0.50 10.97 -4.55
C ASP A 32 0.80 11.34 -3.08
N GLU A 33 0.38 12.53 -2.61
CA GLU A 33 0.71 13.03 -1.26
C GLU A 33 -0.45 13.01 -0.26
N GLY A 34 -1.63 12.53 -0.67
CA GLY A 34 -2.77 12.54 0.24
C GLY A 34 -2.65 11.55 1.42
N PRO A 35 -3.53 11.68 2.43
CA PRO A 35 -3.43 10.92 3.67
C PRO A 35 -3.43 9.40 3.47
N LEU A 36 -2.39 8.74 3.96
CA LEU A 36 -2.18 7.30 3.81
C LEU A 36 -3.14 6.48 4.69
N VAL A 37 -3.67 5.41 4.12
CA VAL A 37 -4.63 4.50 4.77
C VAL A 37 -3.99 3.15 5.07
N LEU A 38 -3.51 2.48 4.02
CA LEU A 38 -3.06 1.09 4.08
C LEU A 38 -1.87 0.93 3.16
N GLN A 39 -0.85 0.22 3.64
CA GLN A 39 0.34 -0.11 2.87
C GLN A 39 0.58 -1.61 2.89
N ALA A 40 1.12 -2.13 1.80
CA ALA A 40 1.67 -3.47 1.75
C ALA A 40 3.11 -3.40 1.29
N LYS A 41 3.97 -4.16 1.97
CA LYS A 41 5.38 -4.30 1.63
C LYS A 41 5.64 -5.62 0.94
N VAL A 42 6.61 -5.61 0.03
CA VAL A 42 7.14 -6.81 -0.61
C VAL A 42 8.67 -6.80 -0.54
N PRO A 43 9.30 -7.95 -0.31
CA PRO A 43 10.75 -8.05 -0.43
C PRO A 43 11.18 -7.82 -1.87
N VAL A 44 12.38 -7.27 -2.06
CA VAL A 44 13.10 -7.22 -3.34
C VAL A 44 14.28 -8.17 -3.22
N PHE A 45 14.39 -9.13 -4.14
CA PHE A 45 15.46 -10.11 -4.17
C PHE A 45 16.51 -9.72 -5.21
N GLU A 46 17.76 -10.14 -5.00
CA GLU A 46 18.85 -9.88 -5.96
C GLU A 46 18.59 -10.48 -7.35
N THR A 47 17.77 -11.55 -7.41
CA THR A 47 17.39 -12.23 -8.65
C THR A 47 16.11 -11.67 -9.28
N ASP A 48 15.54 -10.60 -8.73
CA ASP A 48 14.34 -9.99 -9.32
C ASP A 48 14.67 -9.28 -10.63
N ASP A 49 13.76 -9.44 -11.59
CA ASP A 49 13.62 -8.51 -12.70
C ASP A 49 12.42 -7.58 -12.46
N VAL A 50 12.24 -6.62 -13.37
CA VAL A 50 11.14 -5.65 -13.27
C VAL A 50 9.78 -6.35 -13.29
N HIS A 51 9.62 -7.41 -14.08
CA HIS A 51 8.34 -8.11 -14.21
C HIS A 51 8.01 -8.92 -12.96
N SER A 52 8.99 -9.58 -12.34
CA SER A 52 8.80 -10.32 -11.09
C SER A 52 8.42 -9.38 -9.94
N LEU A 53 9.06 -8.20 -9.88
CA LEU A 53 8.75 -7.19 -8.88
C LEU A 53 7.37 -6.57 -9.09
N ILE A 54 7.03 -6.18 -10.34
CA ILE A 54 5.69 -5.67 -10.70
C ILE A 54 4.62 -6.67 -10.27
N ARG A 55 4.77 -7.94 -10.64
CA ARG A 55 3.79 -8.99 -10.34
C ARG A 55 3.59 -9.13 -8.83
N ARG A 56 4.67 -9.10 -8.05
CA ARG A 56 4.61 -9.19 -6.59
C ARG A 56 3.91 -7.99 -5.96
N VAL A 57 4.14 -6.79 -6.47
CA VAL A 57 3.44 -5.58 -6.02
C VAL A 57 1.95 -5.64 -6.40
N LEU A 58 1.63 -6.02 -7.63
CA LEU A 58 0.25 -6.14 -8.14
C LEU A 58 -0.57 -7.14 -7.32
N GLU A 59 0.03 -8.27 -6.92
CA GLU A 59 -0.60 -9.22 -6.00
C GLU A 59 -0.98 -8.57 -4.66
N LYS A 60 -0.18 -7.62 -4.16
CA LYS A 60 -0.52 -6.86 -2.95
C LYS A 60 -1.57 -5.79 -3.21
N GLU A 61 -1.55 -5.11 -4.36
CA GLU A 61 -2.58 -4.14 -4.74
C GLU A 61 -3.97 -4.78 -4.77
N HIS A 62 -4.08 -5.96 -5.39
CA HIS A 62 -5.31 -6.74 -5.40
C HIS A 62 -5.81 -7.16 -4.01
N MET A 63 -4.96 -7.11 -2.98
CA MET A 63 -5.36 -7.34 -1.60
C MET A 63 -5.74 -6.04 -0.89
N VAL A 64 -4.86 -5.03 -0.92
CA VAL A 64 -5.03 -3.81 -0.11
C VAL A 64 -6.14 -2.91 -0.64
N PHE A 65 -6.30 -2.83 -1.96
CA PHE A 65 -7.24 -1.89 -2.56
C PHE A 65 -8.70 -2.29 -2.29
N PRO A 66 -9.13 -3.55 -2.56
CA PRO A 66 -10.49 -3.97 -2.21
C PRO A 66 -10.77 -3.94 -0.71
N LEU A 67 -9.77 -4.19 0.13
CA LEU A 67 -9.91 -4.14 1.59
C LEU A 67 -10.19 -2.71 2.08
N ALA A 68 -9.45 -1.72 1.58
CA ALA A 68 -9.69 -0.31 1.90
C ALA A 68 -11.07 0.15 1.40
N ILE A 69 -11.47 -0.25 0.18
CA ILE A 69 -12.82 0.04 -0.35
C ILE A 69 -13.90 -0.55 0.56
N ARG A 70 -13.74 -1.81 0.98
CA ARG A 70 -14.69 -2.44 1.92
C ARG A 70 -14.84 -1.61 3.19
N TRP A 71 -13.73 -1.24 3.83
CA TRP A 71 -13.80 -0.43 5.05
C TRP A 71 -14.46 0.92 4.84
N PHE A 72 -14.24 1.55 3.68
CA PHE A 72 -14.90 2.79 3.31
C PHE A 72 -16.41 2.60 3.16
N CYS A 73 -16.84 1.58 2.42
CA CYS A 73 -18.26 1.25 2.24
C CYS A 73 -18.97 0.85 3.55
N GLU A 74 -18.25 0.25 4.49
CA GLU A 74 -18.75 -0.09 5.83
C GLU A 74 -18.78 1.11 6.79
N GLY A 75 -18.35 2.30 6.36
CA GLY A 75 -18.22 3.49 7.21
C GLY A 75 -17.13 3.39 8.27
N LYS A 76 -16.29 2.36 8.22
CA LYS A 76 -15.17 2.15 9.15
C LYS A 76 -13.99 3.02 8.80
N LEU A 77 -13.80 3.36 7.53
CA LEU A 77 -12.73 4.20 7.04
C LEU A 77 -13.31 5.48 6.43
N TYR A 78 -12.85 6.64 6.88
CA TYR A 78 -13.21 7.92 6.28
C TYR A 78 -12.10 8.96 6.49
N CYS A 79 -12.16 10.05 5.73
CA CYS A 79 -11.25 11.19 5.86
C CYS A 79 -12.08 12.44 6.15
N ASN A 80 -11.66 13.21 7.15
CA ASN A 80 -12.24 14.52 7.45
C ASN A 80 -11.09 15.53 7.64
N ASP A 81 -11.10 16.63 6.89
CA ASP A 81 -10.10 17.69 6.94
C ASP A 81 -8.64 17.16 6.90
N GLY A 82 -8.38 16.22 5.99
CA GLY A 82 -7.06 15.60 5.83
C GLY A 82 -6.69 14.58 6.91
N THR A 83 -7.54 14.37 7.91
CA THR A 83 -7.34 13.37 8.96
C THR A 83 -8.08 12.08 8.62
N VAL A 84 -7.34 10.96 8.59
CA VAL A 84 -7.92 9.63 8.35
C VAL A 84 -8.39 9.04 9.66
N TYR A 85 -9.58 8.46 9.64
CA TYR A 85 -10.18 7.74 10.75
C TYR A 85 -10.42 6.29 10.35
N PHE A 86 -10.06 5.37 11.23
CA PHE A 86 -10.39 3.95 11.12
C PHE A 86 -11.07 3.47 12.40
N ASN A 87 -12.29 2.92 12.28
CA ASN A 87 -13.16 2.56 13.40
C ASN A 87 -13.29 3.70 14.43
N ASN A 88 -13.54 4.92 13.95
CA ASN A 88 -13.68 6.15 14.75
C ASN A 88 -12.42 6.56 15.55
N LYS A 89 -11.25 6.00 15.22
CA LYS A 89 -9.96 6.42 15.80
C LYS A 89 -9.10 7.05 14.73
N VAL A 90 -8.38 8.10 15.10
CA VAL A 90 -7.39 8.73 14.22
C VAL A 90 -6.34 7.69 13.85
N LEU A 91 -6.07 7.60 12.55
CA LEU A 91 -5.05 6.73 12.00
C LEU A 91 -3.72 7.50 11.95
N GLU A 92 -2.95 7.46 13.05
CA GLU A 92 -1.66 8.18 13.16
C GLU A 92 -0.58 7.68 12.19
N ARG A 93 -0.71 6.44 11.74
CA ARG A 93 0.19 5.79 10.78
C ARG A 93 -0.63 4.85 9.90
N PRO A 94 -0.27 4.66 8.63
CA PRO A 94 -0.99 3.73 7.77
C PRO A 94 -0.99 2.33 8.38
N LEU A 95 -2.12 1.65 8.23
CA LEU A 95 -2.19 0.22 8.51
C LEU A 95 -1.21 -0.50 7.60
N GLN A 96 -0.59 -1.57 8.09
CA GLN A 96 0.26 -2.42 7.28
C GLN A 96 -0.40 -3.77 7.09
N LEU A 97 -0.55 -4.20 5.83
CA LEU A 97 -0.88 -5.57 5.52
C LEU A 97 0.34 -6.44 5.86
N THR A 98 0.37 -6.97 7.06
CA THR A 98 1.32 -8.01 7.44
C THR A 98 0.83 -9.34 6.85
N ILE A 99 1.74 -10.09 6.24
CA ILE A 99 1.45 -11.47 5.85
C ILE A 99 1.34 -12.24 7.16
N ALA A 100 0.13 -12.40 7.68
CA ALA A 100 -0.14 -13.54 8.54
C ALA A 100 0.09 -14.78 7.66
N HIS A 101 0.98 -15.66 8.11
CA HIS A 101 1.25 -16.93 7.45
C HIS A 101 -0.07 -17.60 7.07
N LYS A 102 -0.07 -18.18 5.88
CA LYS A 102 -1.16 -18.93 5.26
C LYS A 102 -1.46 -20.19 6.10
N THR A 103 -2.27 -20.05 7.15
CA THR A 103 -2.92 -21.11 7.94
C THR A 103 -4.11 -20.40 8.62
N GLU A 104 -5.39 -20.67 8.44
CA GLU A 104 -6.16 -21.81 7.98
C GLU A 104 -7.44 -21.26 7.32
N LEU A 105 -7.79 -21.76 6.13
CA LEU A 105 -9.17 -21.87 5.68
C LEU A 105 -9.29 -23.25 5.05
N VAL A 106 -9.58 -24.23 5.90
CA VAL A 106 -10.33 -25.44 5.56
C VAL A 106 -11.63 -25.34 6.33
#